data_AF-A0A3R1AZ72-F1
#
_entry.id   AF-A0A3R1AZ72-F1
#
_cell.length_a   1.000
_cell.length_b   1.000
_cell.length_c   1.000
_cell.angle_alpha   90.00
_cell.angle_beta   90.00
_cell.angle_gamma   90.00
#
_symmetry.space_group_name_H-M   'P 1'
#
loop_
_entity.id
_entity.type
_entity.pdbx_description
1 polymer ?
#
loop_
_entity_poly.entity_id
_entity_poly.type
_entity_poly.pdbx_seq_one_letter_code
_entity_poly.pdbx_strand_id
1 'polypeptide(L)'
;MSIRRGWEYSGGGIKPCGGSGVIALGYGEVFSVPESLRQKLLPQNNTGLGSASVQGNLLNTRASTMPVLDVVNNWLTNKLTADELALILRNRSRFTFTIGVGDRREEFKSRFRIATNWHGEDVSNFLLSPDPWNDPHYNFRLTFTGSAGTMKLTDTHASPDTYGSIRYFTVREKVA
;
A
#
# COMPACT_ATOMS: atom_id res chain seq x y z
N MET A 1 -5.93 -27.41 63.89
CA MET A 1 -6.82 -27.96 62.85
C MET A 1 -6.71 -27.04 61.64
N SER A 2 -6.16 -27.56 60.56
CA SER A 2 -5.80 -26.86 59.32
C SER A 2 -6.99 -26.89 58.35
N ILE A 3 -7.30 -25.77 57.68
CA ILE A 3 -7.82 -25.78 56.31
C ILE A 3 -7.18 -24.62 55.54
N ARG A 4 -6.29 -25.00 54.62
CA ARG A 4 -5.76 -24.17 53.51
C ARG A 4 -6.78 -24.11 52.36
N ARG A 5 -6.82 -22.98 51.65
CA ARG A 5 -7.01 -22.77 50.19
C ARG A 5 -6.98 -21.23 50.00
N GLY A 6 -6.11 -20.58 49.23
CA GLY A 6 -5.36 -20.99 48.05
C GLY A 6 -5.93 -20.27 46.83
N TRP A 7 -5.49 -19.04 46.58
CA TRP A 7 -5.48 -18.39 45.27
C TRP A 7 -4.27 -17.45 45.21
N GLU A 8 -3.17 -17.94 44.63
CA GLU A 8 -2.10 -17.11 44.09
C GLU A 8 -2.61 -16.49 42.79
N TYR A 9 -2.67 -15.16 42.72
CA TYR A 9 -2.58 -14.46 41.45
C TYR A 9 -1.15 -13.93 41.33
N SER A 10 -0.37 -14.61 40.51
CA SER A 10 0.85 -14.08 39.93
C SER A 10 0.47 -13.03 38.89
N GLY A 11 0.70 -11.76 39.21
CA GLY A 11 0.50 -10.65 38.28
C GLY A 11 1.33 -9.46 38.74
N GLY A 12 2.29 -9.05 37.92
CA GLY A 12 3.14 -7.89 38.15
C GLY A 12 2.31 -6.67 38.53
N GLY A 13 2.54 -6.18 39.75
CA GLY A 13 1.66 -5.26 40.44
C GLY A 13 1.46 -3.91 39.76
N ILE A 14 0.27 -3.35 39.96
CA ILE A 14 0.04 -1.91 39.89
C ILE A 14 0.84 -1.30 41.05
N LYS A 15 1.93 -0.58 40.73
CA LYS A 15 2.60 0.27 41.70
C LYS A 15 1.93 1.65 41.67
N PRO A 16 1.32 2.13 42.77
CA PRO A 16 0.96 3.53 42.86
C PRO A 16 2.26 4.36 42.92
N CYS A 17 2.54 5.11 41.86
CA CYS A 17 3.59 6.12 41.84
C CYS A 17 3.16 7.25 42.76
N GLY A 18 3.97 7.55 43.79
CA GLY A 18 3.66 8.59 44.76
C GLY A 18 3.38 9.94 44.10
N GLY A 19 2.31 10.60 44.55
CA GLY A 19 2.23 12.06 44.59
C GLY A 19 2.12 12.80 43.26
N SER A 20 1.35 12.31 42.29
CA SER A 20 0.67 13.13 41.26
C SER A 20 -0.30 12.23 40.51
N GLY A 21 -1.58 12.63 40.42
CA GLY A 21 -2.67 11.84 39.86
C GLY A 21 -2.61 11.64 38.35
N VAL A 22 -1.56 10.97 37.87
CA VAL A 22 -1.43 10.56 36.47
C VAL A 22 -1.40 9.04 36.44
N ILE A 23 -2.55 8.46 36.10
CA ILE A 23 -2.62 7.08 35.64
C ILE A 23 -1.94 7.06 34.28
N ALA A 24 -0.73 6.54 34.19
CA ALA A 24 -0.10 6.24 32.92
C ALA A 24 -0.84 5.05 32.30
N LEU A 25 -1.81 5.34 31.43
CA LEU A 25 -2.33 4.36 30.48
C LEU A 25 -1.17 3.93 29.58
N GLY A 26 -0.99 2.61 29.46
CA GLY A 26 0.22 1.98 28.94
C GLY A 26 0.82 2.68 27.72
N TYR A 27 2.14 2.88 27.77
CA TYR A 27 2.97 3.09 26.59
C TYR A 27 2.78 1.87 25.68
N GLY A 28 1.79 1.91 24.78
CA GLY A 28 1.83 1.06 23.61
C GLY A 28 3.11 1.42 22.87
N GLU A 29 3.93 0.44 22.51
CA GLU A 29 5.09 0.69 21.65
C GLU A 29 4.62 1.50 20.44
N VAL A 30 5.15 2.72 20.32
CA VAL A 30 4.88 3.56 19.16
C VAL A 30 5.57 2.86 18.00
N PHE A 31 4.81 2.14 17.18
CA PHE A 31 5.31 1.62 15.92
C PHE A 31 5.98 2.76 15.16
N SER A 32 7.28 2.62 14.91
CA SER A 32 8.09 3.58 14.19
C SER A 32 8.63 2.92 12.92
N VAL A 33 8.44 3.58 11.78
CA VAL A 33 8.98 3.12 10.51
C VAL A 33 10.51 3.34 10.54
N PRO A 34 11.33 2.29 10.30
CA PRO A 34 12.78 2.42 10.26
C PRO A 34 13.22 3.54 9.32
N GLU A 35 14.19 4.36 9.73
CA GLU A 35 14.65 5.50 8.94
C GLU A 35 15.11 5.09 7.53
N SER A 36 15.83 3.97 7.42
CA SER A 36 16.26 3.42 6.13
C SER A 36 15.09 3.15 5.19
N LEU A 37 13.99 2.62 5.70
CA LEU A 37 12.76 2.38 4.94
C LEU A 37 12.08 3.72 4.59
N ARG A 38 11.96 4.63 5.56
CA ARG A 38 11.35 5.94 5.33
C ARG A 38 12.05 6.69 4.21
N GLN A 39 13.38 6.71 4.22
CA GLN A 39 14.19 7.33 3.18
C GLN A 39 13.87 6.75 1.80
N LYS A 40 13.80 5.42 1.65
CA LYS A 40 13.43 4.79 0.35
C LYS A 40 12.07 5.25 -0.16
N LEU A 41 11.11 5.49 0.75
CA LEU A 41 9.74 5.89 0.42
C LEU A 41 9.57 7.40 0.23
N LEU A 42 10.64 8.21 0.23
CA LEU A 42 10.54 9.65 -0.04
C LEU A 42 10.32 9.93 -1.55
N PRO A 43 9.63 11.03 -1.92
CA PRO A 43 9.36 11.37 -3.32
C PRO A 43 10.59 11.43 -4.23
N GLN A 44 11.72 11.94 -3.74
CA GLN A 44 12.96 12.01 -4.50
C GLN A 44 13.56 10.64 -4.87
N ASN A 45 13.13 9.56 -4.19
CA ASN A 45 13.60 8.20 -4.44
C ASN A 45 12.66 7.42 -5.36
N ASN A 46 11.65 8.08 -5.92
CA ASN A 46 10.85 7.50 -6.99
C ASN A 46 11.53 7.64 -8.34
N THR A 47 11.23 6.72 -9.25
CA THR A 47 11.72 6.76 -10.64
C THR A 47 10.61 6.37 -11.62
N GLY A 48 10.63 6.96 -12.81
CA GLY A 48 9.74 6.59 -13.92
C GLY A 48 8.24 6.72 -13.64
N LEU A 49 7.81 7.71 -12.84
CA LEU A 49 6.38 7.96 -12.62
C LEU A 49 5.73 8.53 -13.89
N GLY A 50 4.65 7.90 -14.35
CA GLY A 50 3.85 8.38 -15.48
C GLY A 50 2.93 9.56 -15.11
N SER A 51 2.56 10.32 -16.13
CA SER A 51 1.61 11.44 -16.06
C SER A 51 0.80 11.55 -17.37
N ALA A 52 -0.08 12.54 -17.48
CA ALA A 52 -0.78 12.82 -18.74
C ALA A 52 0.16 13.34 -19.87
N SER A 53 1.41 13.71 -19.55
CA SER A 53 2.39 14.22 -20.51
C SER A 53 3.60 13.30 -20.72
N VAL A 54 3.85 12.37 -19.81
CA VAL A 54 5.01 11.47 -19.81
C VAL A 54 4.55 10.02 -19.57
N GLN A 55 5.00 9.09 -20.41
CA GLN A 55 4.58 7.69 -20.29
C GLN A 55 5.08 7.03 -18.99
N GLY A 56 6.35 7.22 -18.66
CA GLY A 56 7.01 6.65 -17.48
C GLY A 56 7.28 5.15 -17.63
N ASN A 57 7.58 4.49 -16.51
CA ASN A 57 7.67 3.04 -16.42
C ASN A 57 6.28 2.43 -16.54
N LEU A 58 6.23 1.21 -17.10
CA LEU A 58 4.99 0.52 -17.42
C LEU A 58 4.97 -0.86 -16.78
N LEU A 59 3.85 -1.20 -16.14
CA LEU A 59 3.47 -2.58 -15.88
C LEU A 59 2.13 -2.86 -16.55
N ASN A 60 2.13 -3.74 -17.54
CA ASN A 60 0.91 -4.13 -18.23
C ASN A 60 -0.09 -4.79 -17.28
N THR A 61 -1.36 -4.53 -17.51
CA THR A 61 -2.44 -5.31 -16.91
C THR A 61 -2.31 -6.77 -17.35
N ARG A 62 -2.74 -7.68 -16.47
CA ARG A 62 -2.68 -9.12 -16.70
C ARG A 62 -3.65 -9.86 -15.80
N ALA A 63 -4.18 -10.98 -16.31
CA ALA A 63 -5.07 -11.85 -15.56
C ALA A 63 -4.34 -12.63 -14.44
N SER A 64 -3.02 -12.78 -14.54
CA SER A 64 -2.20 -13.43 -13.51
C SER A 64 -1.87 -12.47 -12.37
N THR A 65 -1.74 -13.05 -11.19
CA THR A 65 -1.33 -12.34 -9.98
C THR A 65 0.17 -12.03 -10.02
N MET A 66 0.56 -10.86 -9.51
CA MET A 66 1.94 -10.41 -9.38
C MET A 66 2.29 -10.07 -7.93
N PRO A 67 3.55 -10.26 -7.50
CA PRO A 67 4.01 -9.81 -6.18
C PRO A 67 3.93 -8.30 -6.05
N VAL A 68 3.42 -7.80 -4.92
CA VAL A 68 3.39 -6.36 -4.62
C VAL A 68 4.81 -5.79 -4.56
N LEU A 69 5.80 -6.61 -4.17
CA LEU A 69 7.20 -6.22 -4.13
C LEU A 69 7.69 -5.76 -5.50
N ASP A 70 7.45 -6.56 -6.53
CA ASP A 70 7.87 -6.27 -7.89
C ASP A 70 7.19 -5.01 -8.42
N VAL A 71 5.91 -4.83 -8.06
CA VAL A 71 5.13 -3.65 -8.45
C VAL A 71 5.73 -2.40 -7.80
N VAL A 72 5.89 -2.37 -6.48
CA VAL A 72 6.44 -1.20 -5.77
C VAL A 72 7.85 -0.88 -6.28
N ASN A 73 8.67 -1.91 -6.42
CA ASN A 73 10.05 -1.78 -6.86
C ASN A 73 10.18 -1.28 -8.29
N ASN A 74 9.14 -1.36 -9.14
CA ASN A 74 9.17 -0.78 -10.47
C ASN A 74 9.29 0.76 -10.47
N TRP A 75 8.92 1.44 -9.38
CA TRP A 75 8.96 2.91 -9.27
C TRP A 75 9.84 3.44 -8.15
N LEU A 76 10.71 2.61 -7.56
CA LEU A 76 11.71 3.06 -6.58
C LEU A 76 13.12 2.97 -7.16
N THR A 77 13.95 3.99 -6.90
CA THR A 77 15.39 3.95 -7.19
C THR A 77 16.08 2.93 -6.28
N ASN A 78 15.85 3.03 -4.97
CA ASN A 78 16.34 2.10 -3.97
C ASN A 78 15.25 1.08 -3.65
N LYS A 79 15.43 -0.17 -4.11
CA LYS A 79 14.42 -1.22 -4.00
C LYS A 79 14.16 -1.61 -2.55
N LEU A 80 12.91 -1.97 -2.27
CA LEU A 80 12.51 -2.63 -1.03
C LEU A 80 13.00 -4.08 -1.02
N THR A 81 13.34 -4.56 0.16
CA THR A 81 13.47 -5.99 0.45
C THR A 81 12.10 -6.61 0.74
N ALA A 82 12.03 -7.94 0.77
CA ALA A 82 10.82 -8.65 1.17
C ALA A 82 10.38 -8.30 2.60
N ASP A 83 11.33 -8.17 3.53
CA ASP A 83 11.03 -7.83 4.93
C ASP A 83 10.51 -6.40 5.10
N GLU A 84 11.08 -5.45 4.36
CA GLU A 84 10.63 -4.06 4.35
C GLU A 84 9.19 -3.97 3.82
N LEU A 85 8.88 -4.68 2.73
CA LEU A 85 7.51 -4.76 2.24
C LEU A 85 6.59 -5.45 3.25
N ALA A 86 7.01 -6.56 3.86
CA ALA A 86 6.21 -7.25 4.87
C ALA A 86 5.91 -6.37 6.08
N LEU A 87 6.83 -5.48 6.48
CA LEU A 87 6.60 -4.48 7.51
C LEU A 87 5.54 -3.46 7.09
N ILE A 88 5.62 -2.92 5.87
CA ILE A 88 4.60 -2.02 5.30
C ILE A 88 3.24 -2.72 5.28
N LEU A 89 3.18 -3.95 4.76
CA LEU A 89 1.93 -4.70 4.58
C LEU A 89 1.31 -5.16 5.90
N ARG A 90 2.09 -5.32 6.99
CA ARG A 90 1.54 -5.57 8.33
C ARG A 90 1.00 -4.30 8.98
N ASN A 91 1.51 -3.14 8.60
CA ASN A 91 1.17 -1.85 9.18
C ASN A 91 0.47 -0.93 8.16
N ARG A 92 -0.34 -1.48 7.24
CA ARG A 92 -0.94 -0.72 6.12
C ARG A 92 -1.75 0.49 6.58
N SER A 93 -2.32 0.47 7.78
CA SER A 93 -3.00 1.64 8.34
C SER A 93 -2.11 2.88 8.44
N ARG A 94 -0.78 2.70 8.57
CA ARG A 94 0.25 3.74 8.62
C ARG A 94 0.76 4.19 7.26
N PHE A 95 0.36 3.54 6.17
CA PHE A 95 0.84 3.84 4.82
C PHE A 95 -0.31 4.13 3.87
N THR A 96 -0.07 5.02 2.91
CA THR A 96 -0.98 5.27 1.79
C THR A 96 -0.37 4.70 0.54
N PHE A 97 -1.14 3.84 -0.13
CA PHE A 97 -0.83 3.36 -1.46
C PHE A 97 -1.51 4.27 -2.47
N THR A 98 -0.83 4.55 -3.57
CA THR A 98 -1.38 5.36 -4.67
C THR A 98 -1.05 4.67 -5.98
N ILE A 99 -2.07 4.48 -6.81
CA ILE A 99 -1.96 3.83 -8.10
C ILE A 99 -2.46 4.78 -9.18
N GLY A 100 -1.71 4.87 -10.28
CA GLY A 100 -2.17 5.54 -11.50
C GLY A 100 -2.14 4.58 -12.67
N VAL A 101 -3.25 4.59 -13.40
CA VAL A 101 -3.56 3.66 -14.49
C VAL A 101 -3.78 4.44 -15.78
N GLY A 102 -3.52 3.78 -16.91
CA GLY A 102 -3.68 4.39 -18.22
C GLY A 102 -3.30 3.49 -19.37
N ASP A 103 -3.38 4.06 -20.57
CA ASP A 103 -2.96 3.40 -21.80
C ASP A 103 -1.42 3.25 -21.83
N ARG A 104 -0.94 2.08 -22.25
CA ARG A 104 0.48 1.76 -22.35
C ARG A 104 1.16 2.34 -23.60
N ARG A 105 0.38 2.79 -24.58
CA ARG A 105 0.87 3.34 -25.85
C ARG A 105 1.21 4.83 -25.72
N GLU A 106 2.37 5.22 -26.20
CA GLU A 106 2.93 6.58 -26.05
C GLU A 106 2.02 7.65 -26.68
N GLU A 107 1.43 7.36 -27.83
CA GLU A 107 0.50 8.25 -28.54
C GLU A 107 -0.78 8.53 -27.73
N PHE A 108 -1.09 7.68 -26.75
CA PHE A 108 -2.24 7.81 -25.86
C PHE A 108 -1.85 8.12 -24.41
N LYS A 109 -0.62 8.61 -24.17
CA LYS A 109 -0.13 8.88 -22.80
C LYS A 109 -1.00 9.82 -21.97
N SER A 110 -1.79 10.69 -22.60
CA SER A 110 -2.75 11.58 -21.94
C SER A 110 -3.94 10.84 -21.30
N ARG A 111 -4.18 9.58 -21.70
CA ARG A 111 -5.13 8.64 -21.09
C ARG A 111 -4.55 8.06 -19.81
N PHE A 112 -4.27 8.91 -18.84
CA PHE A 112 -3.71 8.55 -17.53
C PHE A 112 -4.47 9.22 -16.40
N ARG A 113 -4.77 8.48 -15.33
CA ARG A 113 -5.36 9.02 -14.09
C ARG A 113 -4.79 8.32 -12.87
N ILE A 114 -4.65 9.08 -11.78
CA ILE A 114 -4.39 8.54 -10.45
C ILE A 114 -5.74 8.15 -9.84
N ALA A 115 -5.87 6.91 -9.40
CA ALA A 115 -7.05 6.44 -8.70
C ALA A 115 -7.09 7.05 -7.28
N THR A 116 -8.25 7.55 -6.90
CA THR A 116 -8.44 8.27 -5.62
C THR A 116 -9.30 7.51 -4.63
N ASN A 117 -9.74 6.29 -4.98
CA ASN A 117 -10.72 5.51 -4.24
C ASN A 117 -10.15 4.24 -3.58
N TRP A 118 -8.83 4.04 -3.61
CA TRP A 118 -8.14 2.91 -2.97
C TRP A 118 -6.81 3.37 -2.37
N HIS A 119 -6.49 2.91 -1.16
CA HIS A 119 -5.35 3.40 -0.39
C HIS A 119 -4.52 2.31 0.31
N GLY A 120 -4.65 1.05 -0.12
CA GLY A 120 -3.85 -0.07 0.39
C GLY A 120 -4.63 -1.12 1.19
N GLU A 121 -5.94 -0.95 1.30
CA GLU A 121 -6.85 -1.94 1.85
C GLU A 121 -6.98 -3.17 0.95
N ASP A 122 -7.32 -4.32 1.55
CA ASP A 122 -7.55 -5.55 0.78
C ASP A 122 -8.84 -5.42 -0.01
N VAL A 123 -8.77 -5.72 -1.30
CA VAL A 123 -9.89 -5.57 -2.23
C VAL A 123 -9.93 -6.70 -3.24
N SER A 124 -11.13 -7.03 -3.71
CA SER A 124 -11.34 -8.02 -4.78
C SER A 124 -12.19 -7.42 -5.88
N ASN A 125 -11.71 -7.47 -7.13
CA ASN A 125 -12.40 -6.97 -8.31
C ASN A 125 -12.89 -5.51 -8.20
N PHE A 126 -12.14 -4.70 -7.46
CA PHE A 126 -12.47 -3.32 -7.15
C PHE A 126 -12.22 -2.41 -8.35
N LEU A 127 -13.20 -1.59 -8.71
CA LEU A 127 -13.06 -0.64 -9.82
C LEU A 127 -12.19 0.53 -9.37
N LEU A 128 -11.07 0.76 -10.06
CA LEU A 128 -10.27 1.97 -9.85
C LEU A 128 -10.94 3.15 -10.56
N SER A 129 -11.07 4.28 -9.87
CA SER A 129 -11.68 5.50 -10.40
C SER A 129 -10.89 6.74 -9.97
N PRO A 130 -10.81 7.78 -10.81
CA PRO A 130 -11.50 7.96 -12.09
C PRO A 130 -10.85 7.19 -13.26
N ASP A 131 -11.66 6.85 -14.26
CA ASP A 131 -11.22 6.27 -15.53
C ASP A 131 -10.48 7.33 -16.38
N PRO A 132 -9.32 7.02 -17.00
CA PRO A 132 -8.70 7.89 -17.99
C PRO A 132 -9.66 8.30 -19.13
N TRP A 133 -9.74 9.61 -19.35
CA TRP A 133 -10.59 10.26 -20.36
C TRP A 133 -10.20 9.83 -21.79
N ASN A 134 -11.19 9.92 -22.70
CA ASN A 134 -11.23 9.51 -24.11
C ASN A 134 -11.65 8.04 -24.35
N ASP A 135 -12.85 7.91 -24.92
CA ASP A 135 -13.49 6.71 -25.44
C ASP A 135 -12.53 5.84 -26.30
N PRO A 136 -12.55 4.49 -26.13
CA PRO A 136 -13.31 3.75 -25.14
C PRO A 136 -12.69 3.74 -23.75
N HIS A 137 -13.57 3.91 -22.77
CA HIS A 137 -13.37 3.82 -21.34
C HIS A 137 -12.64 2.52 -20.93
N TYR A 138 -11.66 2.63 -20.05
CA TYR A 138 -10.98 1.48 -19.47
C TYR A 138 -11.55 1.15 -18.09
N ASN A 139 -12.06 -0.06 -17.93
CA ASN A 139 -12.48 -0.56 -16.63
C ASN A 139 -11.33 -1.30 -15.95
N PHE A 140 -10.53 -0.56 -15.18
CA PHE A 140 -9.45 -1.14 -14.38
C PHE A 140 -10.00 -1.81 -13.12
N ARG A 141 -9.76 -3.12 -12.99
CA ARG A 141 -10.21 -3.93 -11.84
C ARG A 141 -9.02 -4.43 -11.04
N LEU A 142 -8.94 -3.98 -9.79
CA LEU A 142 -7.91 -4.32 -8.83
C LEU A 142 -8.37 -5.45 -7.90
N THR A 143 -7.54 -6.49 -7.79
CA THR A 143 -7.52 -7.37 -6.63
C THR A 143 -6.20 -7.14 -5.91
N PHE A 144 -6.25 -6.81 -4.62
CA PHE A 144 -5.06 -6.61 -3.80
C PHE A 144 -5.24 -7.39 -2.50
N THR A 145 -4.23 -8.18 -2.15
CA THR A 145 -4.21 -9.00 -0.95
C THR A 145 -2.91 -8.75 -0.21
N GLY A 146 -2.94 -7.84 0.76
CA GLY A 146 -1.78 -7.46 1.54
C GLY A 146 -1.27 -8.58 2.45
N SER A 147 -2.13 -9.48 2.91
CA SER A 147 -1.70 -10.67 3.68
C SER A 147 -0.87 -11.66 2.85
N ALA A 148 -1.20 -11.80 1.56
CA ALA A 148 -0.47 -12.63 0.61
C ALA A 148 0.66 -11.87 -0.09
N GLY A 149 0.73 -10.53 0.06
CA GLY A 149 1.67 -9.69 -0.66
C GLY A 149 1.48 -9.71 -2.17
N THR A 150 0.24 -9.86 -2.64
CA THR A 150 -0.07 -10.01 -4.06
C THR A 150 -1.05 -8.97 -4.58
N MET A 151 -0.96 -8.66 -5.87
CA MET A 151 -1.94 -7.87 -6.58
C MET A 151 -2.24 -8.44 -7.97
N LYS A 152 -3.39 -8.11 -8.51
CA LYS A 152 -3.77 -8.36 -9.89
C LYS A 152 -4.51 -7.12 -10.39
N LEU A 153 -4.16 -6.64 -11.57
CA LEU A 153 -4.87 -5.56 -12.23
C LEU A 153 -5.24 -6.00 -13.65
N THR A 154 -6.52 -5.98 -13.95
CA THR A 154 -7.06 -6.25 -15.28
C THR A 154 -7.72 -5.00 -15.83
N ASP A 155 -7.77 -4.88 -17.15
CA ASP A 155 -8.57 -3.89 -17.86
C ASP A 155 -9.58 -4.57 -18.79
N THR A 156 -10.71 -3.90 -19.00
CA THR A 156 -11.61 -4.19 -20.10
C THR A 156 -11.98 -2.89 -20.81
N HIS A 157 -12.19 -2.96 -22.12
CA HIS A 157 -12.60 -1.85 -22.99
C HIS A 157 -13.42 -2.43 -24.16
N ALA A 158 -13.95 -1.56 -25.02
CA ALA A 158 -14.87 -1.97 -26.09
C ALA A 158 -14.23 -2.85 -27.20
N SER A 159 -12.90 -2.83 -27.32
CA SER A 159 -12.15 -3.69 -28.26
C SER A 159 -11.57 -4.92 -27.55
N PRO A 160 -11.24 -6.01 -28.27
CA PRO A 160 -10.52 -7.14 -27.70
C PRO A 160 -9.08 -6.79 -27.24
N ASP A 161 -8.48 -5.71 -27.74
CA ASP A 161 -7.05 -5.40 -27.54
C ASP A 161 -6.78 -4.62 -26.26
N THR A 162 -6.52 -5.28 -25.14
CA THR A 162 -6.27 -4.62 -23.85
C THR A 162 -4.90 -3.91 -23.83
N TYR A 163 -4.92 -2.58 -23.68
CA TYR A 163 -3.73 -1.72 -23.60
C TYR A 163 -3.55 -1.07 -22.22
N GLY A 164 -4.34 -1.47 -21.23
CA GLY A 164 -4.23 -0.98 -19.86
C GLY A 164 -2.86 -1.24 -19.24
N SER A 165 -2.43 -0.32 -18.38
CA SER A 165 -1.19 -0.44 -17.62
C SER A 165 -1.25 0.32 -16.31
N ILE A 166 -0.46 -0.14 -15.34
CA ILE A 166 -0.03 0.67 -14.21
C ILE A 166 1.13 1.53 -14.71
N ARG A 167 0.99 2.84 -14.51
CA ARG A 167 1.97 3.85 -14.93
C ARG A 167 2.56 4.62 -13.76
N TYR A 168 1.94 4.48 -12.61
CA TYR A 168 2.32 5.14 -11.37
C TYR A 168 1.98 4.21 -10.21
N PHE A 169 2.93 3.94 -9.34
CA PHE A 169 2.65 3.28 -8.07
C PHE A 169 3.57 3.82 -6.99
N THR A 170 3.00 4.25 -5.87
CA THR A 170 3.77 4.77 -4.74
C THR A 170 3.20 4.31 -3.41
N VAL A 171 4.08 4.14 -2.43
CA VAL A 171 3.74 3.90 -1.04
C VAL A 171 4.36 5.02 -0.21
N ARG A 172 3.57 5.66 0.66
CA ARG A 172 4.02 6.75 1.52
C ARG A 172 3.61 6.48 2.95
N GLU A 173 4.47 6.84 3.92
CA GLU A 173 4.07 6.90 5.32
C GLU A 173 3.02 8.01 5.49
N LYS A 174 1.96 7.73 6.25
CA LYS A 174 0.97 8.74 6.63
C LYS A 174 1.58 9.60 7.72
N VAL A 175 1.62 10.91 7.48
CA VAL A 175 1.98 11.86 8.52
C VAL A 175 0.82 11.89 9.52
N ALA A 176 1.15 11.65 10.79
CA ALA A 176 0.20 11.71 11.91
C ALA A 176 -0.21 13.15 12.22
#